data_AF-A0A1I7XVE4-F1
#
_entry.id   AF-A0A1I7XVE4-F1
#
_cell.length_a   1.000
_cell.length_b   1.000
_cell.length_c   1.000
_cell.angle_alpha   90.00
_cell.angle_beta   90.00
_cell.angle_gamma   90.00
#
_symmetry.space_group_name_H-M   'P 1'
#
loop_
_entity.id
_entity.type
_entity.pdbx_description
1 polymer ?
#
loop_
_entity_poly.entity_id
_entity_poly.type
_entity_poly.pdbx_seq_one_letter_code
_entity_poly.pdbx_strand_id
1 'polypeptide(L)'
;MVAIPIYVRHNIVLKGGSGSRIEMTVGPKQSMGKILEDVVLEMLMPKAVLNCNLVPTHGKCSFDPTQKLLQWNIGKIELGKPPSIKGAVNRLDMYGEKYKPFKGVKYITKAGKFQVRT
;
A
#
# COMPACT_ATOMS: atom_id res chain seq x y z
N MET A 1 1.87 -1.19 26.04
CA MET A 1 1.35 -1.52 24.68
C MET A 1 1.53 -0.28 23.82
N VAL A 2 2.21 -0.36 22.66
CA VAL A 2 2.46 0.82 21.82
C VAL A 2 1.28 1.01 20.87
N ALA A 3 0.67 2.20 20.91
CA ALA A 3 -0.44 2.59 20.06
C ALA A 3 0.00 2.67 18.59
N ILE A 4 -0.85 2.21 17.67
CA ILE A 4 -0.58 2.24 16.24
C ILE A 4 -1.09 3.55 15.68
N PRO A 5 -0.20 4.46 15.23
CA PRO A 5 -0.61 5.82 14.90
C PRO A 5 -1.32 5.91 13.55
N ILE A 6 -1.22 4.89 12.68
CA ILE A 6 -1.85 4.84 11.36
C ILE A 6 -2.82 3.67 11.21
N TYR A 7 -3.80 3.84 10.32
CA TYR A 7 -4.53 2.73 9.70
C TYR A 7 -4.25 2.71 8.19
N VAL A 8 -4.45 1.55 7.57
CA VAL A 8 -4.36 1.36 6.12
C VAL A 8 -5.60 0.63 5.64
N ARG A 9 -6.53 1.32 4.98
CA ARG A 9 -7.62 0.67 4.26
C ARG A 9 -7.14 0.30 2.87
N HIS A 10 -7.51 -0.87 2.38
CA HIS A 10 -7.10 -1.35 1.06
C HIS A 10 -8.26 -2.09 0.37
N ASN A 11 -8.34 -1.91 -0.94
CA ASN A 11 -9.18 -2.66 -1.85
C ASN A 11 -8.31 -3.06 -3.04
N ILE A 12 -7.87 -4.32 -3.04
CA ILE A 12 -6.90 -4.84 -4.00
C ILE A 12 -7.53 -6.01 -4.73
N VAL A 13 -7.65 -5.87 -6.05
CA VAL A 13 -8.16 -6.89 -6.96
C VAL A 13 -7.08 -7.15 -7.99
N LEU A 14 -6.44 -8.33 -7.93
CA LEU A 14 -5.51 -8.78 -8.95
C LEU A 14 -6.16 -9.96 -9.69
N LYS A 15 -6.33 -9.82 -11.00
CA LYS A 15 -6.93 -10.82 -11.89
C LYS A 15 -6.02 -10.98 -13.12
N GLY A 16 -5.85 -12.21 -13.60
CA GLY A 16 -5.15 -12.46 -14.86
C GLY A 16 -5.92 -11.81 -16.01
N GLY A 17 -5.25 -10.99 -16.82
CA GLY A 17 -5.88 -10.19 -17.87
C GLY A 17 -6.24 -8.75 -17.45
N SER A 18 -7.33 -8.21 -17.99
CA SER A 18 -7.80 -6.85 -17.71
C SER A 18 -8.67 -6.77 -16.44
N GLY A 19 -8.62 -5.63 -15.75
CA GLY A 19 -9.49 -5.36 -14.58
C GLY A 19 -8.82 -5.52 -13.21
N SER A 20 -7.49 -5.61 -13.16
CA SER A 20 -6.75 -5.50 -11.90
C SER A 20 -6.73 -4.05 -11.40
N ARG A 21 -7.08 -3.84 -10.13
CA ARG A 21 -7.20 -2.53 -9.48
C ARG A 21 -6.58 -2.56 -8.09
N ILE A 22 -5.86 -1.51 -7.76
CA ILE A 22 -5.32 -1.26 -6.42
C ILE A 22 -5.90 0.07 -5.95
N GLU A 23 -6.44 0.08 -4.74
CA GLU A 23 -6.85 1.27 -4.03
C GLU A 23 -6.46 1.14 -2.56
N MET A 24 -5.74 2.12 -2.04
CA MET A 24 -5.29 2.15 -0.65
C MET A 24 -5.50 3.54 -0.06
N THR A 25 -5.73 3.60 1.24
CA THR A 25 -5.88 4.84 1.99
C THR A 25 -5.16 4.70 3.32
N VAL A 26 -4.30 5.65 3.63
CA VAL A 26 -3.60 5.73 4.92
C VAL A 26 -4.18 6.91 5.69
N GLY A 27 -4.41 6.74 6.98
CA GLY A 27 -4.86 7.84 7.82
C GLY A 27 -4.43 7.66 9.27
N PRO A 28 -4.53 8.72 10.09
CA PRO A 28 -4.19 8.65 11.50
C PRO A 28 -5.23 7.82 12.27
N LYS A 29 -4.78 7.03 13.24
CA LYS A 29 -5.65 6.23 14.14
C LYS A 29 -5.48 6.65 15.60
N GLN A 30 -4.29 6.48 16.17
CA GLN A 30 -3.96 6.87 17.55
C GLN A 30 -2.75 7.79 17.57
N SER A 31 -2.79 8.89 16.80
CA SER A 31 -1.66 9.81 16.71
C SER A 31 -1.52 10.77 17.90
N MET A 32 -2.45 10.73 18.87
CA MET A 32 -2.48 11.59 20.06
C MET A 32 -2.33 13.09 19.73
N GLY A 33 -2.95 13.52 18.62
CA GLY A 33 -2.87 14.90 18.12
C GLY A 33 -1.54 15.26 17.43
N LYS A 34 -0.57 14.35 17.38
CA LYS A 34 0.68 14.56 16.63
C LYS A 34 0.45 14.36 15.15
N ILE A 35 1.12 15.18 14.36
CA ILE A 35 1.24 15.01 12.91
C ILE A 35 2.23 13.86 12.67
N LEU A 36 1.87 12.99 11.73
CA LEU A 36 2.76 11.93 11.27
C LEU A 36 3.50 12.44 10.04
N GLU A 37 4.82 12.44 10.11
CA GLU A 37 5.72 12.88 9.06
C GLU A 37 6.57 11.70 8.60
N ASP A 38 7.23 11.83 7.44
CA ASP A 38 8.07 10.79 6.83
C ASP A 38 7.39 9.42 6.68
N VAL A 39 6.08 9.43 6.42
CA VAL A 39 5.33 8.18 6.24
C VAL A 39 5.63 7.61 4.85
N VAL A 40 6.09 6.36 4.84
CA VAL A 40 6.34 5.57 3.63
C VAL A 40 5.57 4.25 3.74
N LEU A 41 4.86 3.88 2.68
CA LEU A 41 4.21 2.59 2.53
C LEU A 41 4.97 1.76 1.49
N GLU A 42 5.37 0.55 1.89
CA GLU A 42 6.03 -0.42 1.01
C GLU A 42 5.16 -1.66 0.87
N MET A 43 5.04 -2.18 -0.34
CA MET A 43 4.29 -3.39 -0.66
C MET A 43 5.08 -4.25 -1.64
N LEU A 44 5.38 -5.48 -1.24
CA LEU A 44 5.91 -6.50 -2.14
C LEU A 44 4.77 -7.02 -3.02
N MET A 45 4.89 -6.80 -4.32
CA MET A 45 3.94 -7.26 -5.32
C MET A 45 4.18 -8.74 -5.66
N PRO A 46 3.12 -9.47 -6.03
CA PRO A 46 3.28 -10.79 -6.63
C PRO A 46 4.20 -10.75 -7.85
N LYS A 47 5.00 -11.80 -8.08
CA LYS A 47 5.95 -11.88 -9.20
C LYS A 47 5.29 -11.70 -10.57
N ALA A 48 4.01 -12.07 -10.69
CA ALA A 48 3.19 -11.89 -11.88
C ALA A 48 3.00 -10.42 -12.28
N VAL A 49 3.13 -9.47 -11.34
CA VAL A 49 2.96 -8.04 -11.60
C VAL A 49 4.18 -7.50 -12.33
N LEU A 50 3.97 -7.00 -13.55
CA LEU A 50 5.05 -6.41 -14.36
C LEU A 50 5.04 -4.88 -14.31
N ASN A 51 3.87 -4.26 -14.13
CA ASN A 51 3.72 -2.81 -14.06
C ASN A 51 2.41 -2.41 -13.35
N CYS A 52 2.46 -1.34 -12.56
CA CYS A 52 1.31 -0.69 -11.93
C CYS A 52 1.31 0.80 -12.30
N ASN A 53 0.17 1.32 -12.76
CA ASN A 53 -0.02 2.76 -12.94
C ASN A 53 -0.92 3.27 -11.81
N LEU A 54 -0.28 3.71 -10.72
CA LEU A 54 -0.97 4.21 -9.52
C LEU A 54 -0.82 5.72 -9.40
N VAL A 55 -1.94 6.38 -9.10
CA VAL A 55 -2.01 7.82 -8.91
C VAL A 55 -2.24 8.10 -7.42
N PRO A 56 -1.21 8.55 -6.69
CA PRO A 56 -1.37 8.99 -5.32
C PRO A 56 -2.00 10.38 -5.26
N THR A 57 -2.84 10.63 -4.26
CA THR A 57 -3.34 11.97 -3.92
C THR A 57 -2.30 12.83 -3.22
N HIS A 58 -1.34 12.20 -2.54
CA HIS A 58 -0.29 12.86 -1.78
C HIS A 58 1.03 12.09 -1.97
N GLY A 59 2.13 12.83 -2.02
CA GLY A 59 3.45 12.24 -2.12
C GLY A 59 3.73 11.60 -3.48
N LYS A 60 4.70 10.69 -3.53
CA LYS A 60 5.20 10.07 -4.77
C LYS A 60 5.14 8.54 -4.69
N CYS A 61 4.73 7.91 -5.77
CA CYS A 61 4.69 6.46 -5.90
C CYS A 61 5.70 5.97 -6.93
N SER A 62 6.44 4.91 -6.62
CA SER A 62 7.37 4.22 -7.51
C SER A 62 7.17 2.71 -7.43
N PHE A 63 7.42 2.02 -8.53
CA PHE A 63 7.39 0.56 -8.59
C PHE A 63 8.68 0.04 -9.22
N ASP A 64 9.40 -0.81 -8.50
CA ASP A 64 10.55 -1.54 -9.03
C ASP A 64 10.09 -2.91 -9.58
N PRO A 65 10.14 -3.14 -10.90
CA PRO A 65 9.71 -4.41 -11.51
C PRO A 65 10.66 -5.57 -11.24
N THR A 66 11.92 -5.30 -10.86
CA THR A 66 12.95 -6.29 -10.54
C THR A 66 12.78 -6.77 -9.11
N GLN A 67 12.67 -5.84 -8.15
CA GLN A 67 12.45 -6.16 -6.74
C GLN A 67 11.00 -6.50 -6.42
N LYS A 68 10.07 -6.25 -7.35
CA LYS A 68 8.62 -6.30 -7.14
C LYS A 68 8.19 -5.45 -5.96
N LEU A 69 8.84 -4.30 -5.76
CA LEU A 69 8.58 -3.42 -4.63
C LEU A 69 7.81 -2.19 -5.10
N LEU A 70 6.58 -2.04 -4.61
CA LEU A 70 5.83 -0.80 -4.69
C LEU A 70 6.18 0.05 -3.47
N GLN A 71 6.64 1.28 -3.69
CA GLN A 71 6.90 2.24 -2.63
C GLN A 71 6.07 3.50 -2.85
N TRP A 72 5.34 3.91 -1.81
CA TRP A 72 4.59 5.15 -1.77
C TRP A 72 5.11 6.03 -0.63
N ASN A 73 5.87 7.05 -1.01
CA ASN A 73 6.40 8.07 -0.11
C ASN A 73 5.30 9.12 0.12
N ILE A 74 4.57 9.01 1.23
CA ILE A 74 3.42 9.85 1.58
C ILE A 74 3.91 11.19 2.18
N GLY A 75 4.94 11.11 3.03
CA GLY A 75 5.42 12.26 3.80
C GLY A 75 4.47 12.56 4.95
N LYS A 76 3.91 13.77 4.97
CA LYS A 76 3.07 14.28 6.06
C LYS A 76 1.61 13.85 5.91
N ILE A 77 1.01 13.35 6.99
CA ILE A 77 -0.41 12.99 7.05
C ILE A 77 -1.15 14.01 7.90
N GLU A 78 -1.93 14.86 7.24
CA GLU A 78 -2.80 15.84 7.88
C GLU A 78 -4.15 15.23 8.30
N LEU A 79 -4.75 15.80 9.34
CA LEU A 79 -6.08 15.42 9.82
C LEU A 79 -7.16 15.91 8.82
N GLY A 80 -8.12 15.05 8.49
CA GLY A 80 -9.29 15.41 7.67
C GLY A 80 -9.21 15.03 6.18
N LYS A 81 -8.02 14.89 5.59
CA LYS A 81 -7.84 14.42 4.21
C LYS A 81 -6.86 13.24 4.16
N PRO A 82 -7.32 12.01 4.42
CA PRO A 82 -6.43 10.87 4.46
C PRO A 82 -5.80 10.62 3.08
N PRO A 83 -4.47 10.50 2.98
CA PRO A 83 -3.79 10.13 1.75
C PRO A 83 -4.36 8.84 1.18
N SER A 84 -4.59 8.84 -0.12
CA SER A 84 -5.00 7.67 -0.88
C SER A 84 -4.20 7.52 -2.16
N ILE A 85 -4.10 6.28 -2.64
CA ILE A 85 -3.49 5.92 -3.92
C ILE A 85 -4.39 4.93 -4.63
N LYS A 86 -4.64 5.16 -5.93
CA LYS A 86 -5.51 4.32 -6.73
C LYS A 86 -4.98 4.13 -8.14
N GLY A 87 -5.25 3.00 -8.75
CA GLY A 87 -4.87 2.77 -10.14
C GLY A 87 -5.03 1.34 -10.60
N ALA A 88 -4.60 1.09 -11.84
CA ALA A 88 -4.69 -0.20 -12.50
C ALA A 88 -3.33 -0.91 -12.51
N VAL A 89 -3.38 -2.24 -12.51
CA VAL A 89 -2.20 -3.09 -12.78
C VAL A 89 -2.28 -3.50 -14.24
N ASN A 90 -1.32 -3.04 -15.05
CA ASN A 90 -1.44 -3.06 -16.52
C ASN A 90 -0.94 -4.36 -17.16
N ARG A 91 -0.04 -5.08 -16.50
CA ARG A 91 0.40 -6.41 -16.94
C ARG A 91 0.55 -7.34 -15.74
N LEU A 92 -0.24 -8.42 -15.77
CA LEU A 92 -0.23 -9.49 -14.79
C LEU A 92 -0.16 -10.83 -15.52
N ASP A 93 1.02 -11.45 -15.52
CA ASP A 93 1.23 -12.75 -16.17
C ASP A 93 1.13 -13.86 -15.13
N MET A 94 -0.04 -14.51 -15.08
CA MET A 94 -0.31 -15.60 -14.14
C MET A 94 -0.11 -16.95 -14.82
N TYR A 95 0.97 -17.65 -14.49
CA TYR A 95 1.19 -19.05 -14.89
C TYR A 95 0.79 -19.97 -13.73
N GLY A 96 -0.28 -20.75 -13.89
CA GLY A 96 -0.62 -21.88 -13.00
C GLY A 96 -1.08 -21.57 -11.57
N GLU A 97 -1.11 -20.32 -11.12
CA GLU A 97 -1.42 -19.94 -9.73
C GLU A 97 -2.72 -19.11 -9.65
N LYS A 98 -3.73 -19.57 -8.89
CA LYS A 98 -4.97 -18.82 -8.63
C LYS A 98 -4.73 -17.82 -7.49
N TYR A 99 -4.59 -16.53 -7.80
CA TYR A 99 -4.40 -15.47 -6.79
C TYR A 99 -5.51 -15.51 -5.74
N LYS A 100 -5.15 -15.74 -4.48
CA LYS A 100 -6.05 -15.61 -3.32
C LYS A 100 -6.03 -14.13 -2.89
N PRO A 101 -7.16 -13.40 -2.98
CA PRO A 101 -7.23 -12.00 -2.56
C PRO A 101 -6.82 -11.85 -1.09
N PHE A 102 -5.90 -10.92 -0.82
CA PHE A 102 -5.36 -10.75 0.52
C PHE A 102 -6.41 -10.14 1.47
N LYS A 103 -6.84 -10.91 2.47
CA LYS A 103 -7.86 -10.53 3.47
C LYS A 103 -7.21 -10.25 4.83
N GLY A 104 -6.77 -9.01 5.04
CA GLY A 104 -6.50 -8.48 6.39
C GLY A 104 -5.10 -7.90 6.57
N VAL A 105 -5.00 -6.58 6.70
CA VAL A 105 -3.78 -5.93 7.21
C VAL A 105 -3.83 -5.94 8.75
N LYS A 106 -2.96 -6.74 9.37
CA LYS A 106 -2.74 -6.73 10.82
C LYS A 106 -1.65 -5.71 11.15
N TYR A 107 -2.01 -4.68 11.90
CA TYR A 107 -1.10 -3.60 12.30
C TYR A 107 -0.34 -4.00 13.57
N ILE A 108 0.99 -3.82 13.59
CA ILE A 108 1.84 -3.94 14.78
C ILE A 108 2.81 -2.73 14.79
N THR A 109 2.99 -2.06 15.94
CA THR A 109 3.86 -0.86 16.06
C THR A 109 4.97 -1.02 17.10
N LYS A 110 6.20 -0.69 16.68
CA LYS A 110 7.30 -0.12 17.48
C LYS A 110 8.02 0.91 16.60
N ALA A 111 8.57 1.99 17.15
CA ALA A 111 9.36 2.97 16.40
C ALA A 111 10.46 2.26 15.57
N GLY A 112 10.48 2.47 14.24
CA GLY A 112 11.44 1.83 13.32
C GLY A 112 10.83 1.45 11.97
N LYS A 113 11.60 0.71 11.16
CA LYS A 113 11.18 0.16 9.84
C LYS A 113 10.06 -0.85 10.07
N PHE A 114 8.84 -0.52 9.64
CA PHE A 114 7.65 -1.35 9.86
C PHE A 114 7.55 -2.41 8.76
N GLN A 115 7.83 -3.66 9.08
CA GLN A 115 7.58 -4.78 8.17
C GLN A 115 6.21 -5.39 8.47
N VAL A 116 5.27 -5.21 7.55
CA VAL A 116 4.02 -5.98 7.55
C VAL A 116 4.31 -7.28 6.80
N ARG A 117 4.28 -8.41 7.51
CA ARG A 117 4.33 -9.73 6.88
C ARG A 117 2.91 -10.27 6.76
N THR A 118 2.58 -10.57 5.52
CA THR A 118 1.32 -11.08 5.00
C THR A 118 1.54 -12.47 4.46
#